data_AF-A0A914Y7S1-F1
#
_entry.id   AF-A0A914Y7S1-F1
#
_cell.length_a   1.000
_cell.length_b   1.000
_cell.length_c   1.000
_cell.angle_alpha   90.00
_cell.angle_beta   90.00
_cell.angle_gamma   90.00
#
_symmetry.space_group_name_H-M   'P 1'
#
loop_
_entity.id
_entity.type
_entity.pdbx_description
1 polymer ?
#
loop_
_entity_poly.entity_id
_entity_poly.type
_entity_poly.pdbx_seq_one_letter_code
_entity_poly.pdbx_strand_id
1 'polypeptide(L)'
;MAKAKVAKDIGRNQRVKLKRKINLAARKGKLKKHQRDQIAKIQEKKTATSRKNLESKNAAILVDSEDEQEDPLPLDMLDDDIDWENSAFFSKKRKELDDEEEDKVRRFKTDLAEDEQEMLPIKLSDGRVVKRVSKIKIEEEDEPEDIKPDIVKQEDDYSRLSAPQLLIKRKELMQETREDIARMCIAITADPEHNVCFL
;
A
#
# COMPACT_ATOMS: atom_id res chain seq x y z
N MET A 1 27.38 -38.02 3.68
CA MET A 1 26.29 -37.17 3.15
C MET A 1 26.56 -35.66 3.15
N ALA A 2 27.40 -35.11 4.05
CA ALA A 2 27.66 -33.65 4.13
C ALA A 2 28.34 -33.04 2.89
N LYS A 3 29.32 -33.73 2.28
CA LYS A 3 30.04 -33.25 1.08
C LYS A 3 29.13 -33.01 -0.14
N ALA A 4 28.10 -33.84 -0.30
CA ALA A 4 27.12 -33.72 -1.39
C ALA A 4 26.18 -32.52 -1.20
N LYS A 5 25.79 -32.19 0.04
CA LYS A 5 25.00 -30.99 0.35
C LYS A 5 25.80 -29.71 0.05
N VAL A 6 27.04 -29.64 0.54
CA VAL A 6 27.95 -28.49 0.31
C VAL A 6 28.19 -28.25 -1.19
N ALA A 7 28.44 -29.30 -1.98
CA ALA A 7 28.60 -29.17 -3.42
C ALA A 7 27.34 -28.64 -4.13
N LYS A 8 26.16 -29.09 -3.70
CA LYS A 8 24.85 -28.63 -4.22
C LYS A 8 24.62 -27.14 -3.91
N ASP A 9 25.01 -26.71 -2.72
CA ASP A 9 24.88 -25.32 -2.27
C ASP A 9 25.86 -24.38 -2.98
N ILE A 10 27.09 -24.83 -3.25
CA ILE A 10 28.07 -24.08 -4.06
C ILE A 10 27.53 -23.86 -5.48
N GLY A 11 26.99 -24.91 -6.12
CA GLY A 11 26.37 -24.80 -7.43
C GLY A 11 25.15 -23.88 -7.46
N ARG A 12 24.33 -23.88 -6.40
CA ARG A 12 23.21 -22.95 -6.24
C ARG A 12 23.67 -21.50 -6.15
N ASN A 13 24.69 -21.22 -5.35
CA ASN A 13 25.24 -19.88 -5.17
C ASN A 13 25.86 -19.32 -6.47
N GLN A 14 26.56 -20.16 -7.24
CA GLN A 14 27.08 -19.78 -8.55
C GLN A 14 25.95 -19.43 -9.53
N ARG A 15 24.88 -20.22 -9.59
CA ARG A 15 23.69 -19.94 -10.41
C ARG A 15 23.01 -18.63 -10.03
N VAL A 16 22.90 -18.33 -8.73
CA VAL A 16 22.34 -17.05 -8.24
C VAL A 16 23.21 -15.87 -8.67
N LYS A 17 24.54 -15.97 -8.51
CA LYS A 17 25.48 -14.93 -8.95
C LYS A 17 25.38 -14.69 -10.46
N LEU A 18 25.29 -15.76 -11.25
CA LEU A 18 25.16 -15.68 -12.71
C LEU A 18 23.83 -15.03 -13.12
N LYS A 19 22.70 -15.42 -12.50
CA LYS A 19 21.39 -14.79 -12.74
C LYS A 19 21.42 -13.29 -12.45
N ARG A 20 22.06 -12.86 -11.35
CA ARG A 20 22.22 -11.43 -11.02
C ARG A 20 23.01 -10.68 -12.08
N LYS A 21 24.14 -11.25 -12.55
CA LYS A 21 24.96 -10.66 -13.62
C LYS A 21 24.19 -10.51 -14.93
N ILE A 22 23.43 -11.54 -15.33
CA ILE A 22 22.60 -11.49 -16.54
C ILE A 22 21.52 -10.41 -16.43
N ASN A 23 20.81 -10.34 -15.30
CA ASN A 23 19.77 -9.33 -15.09
C ASN A 23 20.34 -7.91 -15.09
N LEU A 24 21.54 -7.70 -14.51
CA LEU A 24 22.23 -6.41 -14.56
C LEU A 24 22.65 -6.04 -15.99
N ALA A 25 23.17 -7.00 -16.77
CA ALA A 25 23.50 -6.77 -18.18
C ALA A 25 22.26 -6.44 -19.02
N ALA A 26 21.10 -7.05 -18.71
CA ALA A 26 19.82 -6.75 -19.36
C ALA A 26 19.37 -5.32 -19.07
N ARG A 27 19.43 -4.91 -17.80
CA ARG A 27 19.06 -3.54 -17.36
C ARG A 27 19.99 -2.48 -17.94
N LYS A 28 21.29 -2.80 -18.09
CA LYS A 28 22.29 -1.93 -18.73
C LYS A 28 22.23 -1.93 -20.26
N GLY A 29 21.28 -2.65 -20.88
CA GLY A 29 21.14 -2.71 -22.34
C GLY A 29 22.26 -3.46 -23.07
N LYS A 30 23.14 -4.17 -22.35
CA LYS A 30 24.30 -4.88 -22.93
C LYS A 30 23.93 -6.20 -23.62
N LEU A 31 22.70 -6.67 -23.44
CA LEU A 31 22.18 -7.89 -24.06
C LEU A 31 21.43 -7.57 -25.36
N LYS A 32 21.66 -8.39 -26.38
CA LYS A 32 20.94 -8.30 -27.66
C LYS A 32 19.44 -8.53 -27.43
N LYS A 33 18.59 -7.93 -28.28
CA LYS A 33 17.12 -8.00 -28.16
C LYS A 33 16.61 -9.44 -27.97
N HIS A 34 17.03 -10.38 -28.84
CA HIS A 34 16.61 -11.78 -28.75
C HIS A 34 16.97 -12.45 -27.41
N GLN A 35 18.08 -12.05 -26.77
CA GLN A 35 18.49 -12.58 -25.46
C GLN A 35 17.59 -12.03 -24.35
N ARG A 36 17.22 -10.75 -24.43
CA ARG A 36 16.25 -10.13 -23.50
C ARG A 36 14.88 -10.78 -23.63
N ASP A 37 14.42 -11.02 -24.85
CA ASP A 37 13.12 -11.65 -25.12
C ASP A 37 13.09 -13.10 -24.60
N GLN A 38 14.19 -13.85 -24.74
CA GLN A 38 14.32 -15.20 -24.15
C GLN A 38 14.27 -15.16 -22.61
N ILE A 39 14.93 -14.19 -21.98
CA ILE A 39 14.89 -14.03 -20.51
C ILE A 39 13.46 -13.71 -20.05
N ALA A 40 12.75 -12.81 -20.76
CA ALA A 40 11.36 -12.48 -20.47
C ALA A 40 10.45 -13.71 -20.58
N LYS A 41 10.55 -14.47 -21.68
CA LYS A 41 9.80 -15.73 -21.88
C LYS A 41 10.04 -16.76 -20.77
N ILE A 42 11.29 -16.89 -20.28
CA ILE A 42 11.61 -17.79 -19.17
C ILE A 42 10.98 -17.31 -17.86
N GLN A 43 10.96 -16.00 -17.61
CA GLN A 43 10.33 -15.43 -16.43
C GLN A 43 8.81 -15.61 -16.45
N GLU A 44 8.18 -15.36 -17.59
CA GLU A 44 6.74 -15.59 -17.80
C GLU A 44 6.35 -17.07 -17.60
N LYS A 45 7.14 -18.02 -18.10
CA LYS A 45 6.89 -19.46 -17.85
C LYS A 45 6.98 -19.82 -16.36
N LYS A 46 7.89 -19.19 -15.61
CA LYS A 46 8.02 -19.41 -14.16
C LYS A 46 6.86 -18.81 -13.37
N THR A 47 6.38 -17.62 -13.75
CA THR A 47 5.22 -17.01 -13.11
C THR A 47 3.94 -17.76 -13.47
N ALA A 48 3.78 -18.22 -14.71
CA ALA A 48 2.62 -19.01 -15.14
C ALA A 48 2.51 -20.36 -14.39
N THR A 49 3.63 -21.07 -14.24
CA THR A 49 3.66 -22.31 -13.44
C THR A 49 3.41 -22.05 -11.95
N SER A 50 3.94 -20.95 -11.41
CA SER A 50 3.63 -20.53 -10.04
C SER A 50 2.15 -20.17 -9.84
N ARG A 51 1.51 -19.51 -10.82
CA ARG A 51 0.08 -19.16 -10.78
C ARG A 51 -0.81 -20.40 -10.79
N LYS A 52 -0.54 -21.36 -11.69
CA LYS A 52 -1.23 -22.65 -11.72
C LYS A 52 -1.13 -23.41 -10.38
N ASN A 53 0.05 -23.39 -9.75
CA ASN A 53 0.25 -24.01 -8.45
C ASN A 53 -0.46 -23.29 -7.29
N LEU A 54 -0.73 -21.98 -7.42
CA LEU A 54 -1.52 -21.22 -6.45
C LEU A 54 -3.01 -21.49 -6.65
N GLU A 55 -3.49 -21.49 -7.90
CA GLU A 55 -4.86 -21.85 -8.26
C GLU A 55 -5.22 -23.25 -7.75
N SER A 56 -4.34 -24.25 -7.94
CA SER A 56 -4.57 -25.61 -7.43
C SER A 56 -4.60 -25.69 -5.90
N LYS A 57 -3.81 -24.86 -5.21
CA LYS A 57 -3.79 -24.83 -3.74
C LYS A 57 -5.01 -24.12 -3.17
N ASN A 58 -5.43 -23.03 -3.80
CA ASN A 58 -6.63 -22.31 -3.40
C ASN A 58 -7.89 -23.14 -3.67
N ALA A 59 -7.91 -23.92 -4.76
CA ALA A 59 -8.99 -24.87 -5.02
C ALA A 59 -9.06 -25.98 -3.95
N ALA A 60 -7.92 -26.48 -3.46
CA ALA A 60 -7.90 -27.46 -2.37
C ALA A 60 -8.46 -26.88 -1.05
N ILE A 61 -8.09 -25.64 -0.71
CA ILE A 61 -8.60 -24.97 0.50
C ILE A 61 -10.11 -24.74 0.42
N LEU A 62 -10.64 -24.39 -0.76
CA LEU A 62 -12.07 -24.15 -0.94
C LEU A 62 -12.90 -25.43 -0.75
N VAL A 63 -12.37 -26.57 -1.20
CA VAL A 63 -13.02 -27.89 -1.03
C VAL A 63 -13.04 -28.30 0.44
N ASP A 64 -11.94 -28.13 1.18
CA ASP A 64 -11.90 -28.46 2.62
C ASP A 64 -12.90 -27.61 3.44
N SER A 65 -13.18 -26.36 3.02
CA SER A 65 -14.16 -25.49 3.68
C SER A 65 -15.62 -25.73 3.27
N GLU A 66 -15.88 -26.47 2.19
CA GLU A 66 -17.24 -26.87 1.80
C GLU A 66 -17.69 -28.13 2.56
N ASP A 67 -16.75 -29.00 2.96
CA ASP A 67 -17.02 -30.23 3.72
C ASP A 67 -17.12 -30.01 5.25
N GLU A 68 -16.78 -28.82 5.77
CA GLU A 68 -16.86 -28.48 7.22
C GLU A 68 -18.15 -27.74 7.63
N GLN A 69 -19.20 -27.75 6.80
CA GLN A 69 -20.50 -27.19 7.22
C GLN A 69 -21.19 -28.08 8.27
N GLU A 70 -21.11 -27.62 9.52
CA GLU A 70 -21.98 -27.93 10.66
C GLU A 70 -22.04 -29.40 11.12
N ASP A 71 -20.90 -29.96 11.55
CA ASP A 71 -20.95 -30.85 12.71
C ASP A 71 -20.71 -29.98 13.97
N PRO A 72 -21.67 -29.88 14.91
CA PRO A 72 -21.39 -29.24 16.19
C PRO A 72 -20.26 -30.00 16.85
N LEU A 73 -19.14 -29.31 17.09
CA LEU A 73 -17.99 -29.84 17.82
C LEU A 73 -18.50 -30.60 19.06
N PRO A 74 -18.04 -31.84 19.31
CA PRO A 74 -18.49 -32.60 20.47
C PRO A 74 -18.23 -31.77 21.73
N LEU A 75 -19.22 -31.72 22.64
CA LEU A 75 -19.18 -30.93 23.88
C LEU A 75 -17.91 -31.16 24.71
N ASP A 76 -17.27 -32.31 24.55
CA ASP A 76 -16.01 -32.72 25.21
C ASP A 76 -14.79 -31.86 24.79
N MET A 77 -14.81 -31.21 23.61
CA MET A 77 -13.72 -30.33 23.16
C MET A 77 -13.96 -28.84 23.47
N LEU A 78 -15.08 -28.48 24.11
CA LEU A 78 -15.31 -27.10 24.58
C LEU A 78 -14.60 -26.81 25.91
N ASP A 79 -14.38 -27.87 26.70
CA ASP A 79 -13.77 -27.81 28.05
C ASP A 79 -12.29 -28.25 28.05
N ASP A 80 -11.76 -28.70 26.91
CA ASP A 80 -10.32 -28.89 26.76
C ASP A 80 -9.66 -27.50 26.72
N ASP A 81 -9.19 -27.05 27.89
CA ASP A 81 -8.30 -25.91 28.01
C ASP A 81 -7.11 -26.12 27.05
N ILE A 82 -7.18 -25.49 25.88
CA ILE A 82 -6.07 -25.52 24.93
C ILE A 82 -4.89 -24.90 25.66
N ASP A 83 -3.92 -25.70 26.09
CA ASP A 83 -2.71 -25.22 26.72
C ASP A 83 -1.89 -24.41 25.70
N TRP A 84 -2.19 -23.11 25.58
CA TRP A 84 -1.50 -22.20 24.68
C TRP A 84 0.00 -22.16 24.96
N GLU A 85 0.46 -22.52 26.16
CA GLU A 85 1.87 -22.58 26.54
C GLU A 85 2.59 -23.86 26.07
N ASN A 86 1.85 -24.95 25.80
CA ASN A 86 2.40 -26.22 25.31
C ASN A 86 2.06 -26.53 23.85
N SER A 87 1.27 -25.69 23.18
CA SER A 87 0.91 -25.86 21.78
C SER A 87 2.12 -25.76 20.84
N ALA A 88 2.08 -26.51 19.73
CA ALA A 88 3.10 -26.48 18.67
C ALA A 88 3.27 -25.08 18.03
N PHE A 89 2.30 -24.18 18.24
CA PHE A 89 2.33 -22.79 17.79
C PHE A 89 2.98 -21.84 18.81
N PHE A 90 3.17 -22.27 20.06
CA PHE A 90 3.84 -21.48 21.08
C PHE A 90 5.34 -21.50 20.86
N SER A 91 5.84 -20.55 20.08
CA SER A 91 7.28 -20.34 19.98
C SER A 91 7.79 -19.82 21.33
N LYS A 92 8.65 -20.59 22.02
CA LYS A 92 9.37 -20.23 23.26
C LYS A 92 10.28 -18.99 23.16
N LYS A 93 10.11 -18.14 22.14
CA LYS A 93 10.83 -16.88 21.97
C LYS A 93 9.98 -15.70 22.44
N ARG A 94 9.59 -15.70 23.72
CA ARG A 94 9.41 -14.42 24.40
C ARG A 94 10.81 -13.88 24.65
N LYS A 95 11.25 -12.99 23.76
CA LYS A 95 12.28 -12.02 24.14
C LYS A 95 11.64 -11.12 25.19
N GLU A 96 12.41 -10.69 26.18
CA GLU A 96 12.06 -9.49 26.95
C GLU A 96 11.62 -8.41 25.96
N LEU A 97 10.38 -7.96 26.12
CA LEU A 97 9.90 -6.76 25.46
C LEU A 97 10.58 -5.62 26.22
N ASP A 98 11.65 -5.08 25.65
CA ASP A 98 11.94 -3.66 25.86
C ASP A 98 10.76 -2.92 25.22
N ASP A 99 9.92 -2.32 26.04
CA ASP A 99 8.72 -1.55 25.66
C ASP A 99 9.05 -0.29 24.80
N GLU A 100 10.29 -0.12 24.34
CA GLU A 100 10.75 1.01 23.50
C GLU A 100 10.71 0.74 21.98
N GLU A 101 10.41 -0.49 21.52
CA GLU A 101 10.44 -0.83 20.07
C GLU A 101 9.07 -0.99 19.39
N GLU A 102 7.94 -0.98 20.12
CA GLU A 102 6.62 -1.26 19.52
C GLU A 102 6.11 -0.18 18.54
N ASP A 103 6.65 1.04 18.57
CA ASP A 103 6.19 2.14 17.69
C ASP A 103 6.92 2.25 16.35
N LYS A 104 7.93 1.42 16.07
CA LYS A 104 8.71 1.54 14.83
C LYS A 104 8.03 0.82 13.67
N VAL A 105 7.00 1.43 13.11
CA VAL A 105 6.37 1.02 11.85
C VAL A 105 7.45 0.85 10.77
N ARG A 106 7.45 -0.29 10.08
CA ARG A 106 8.44 -0.64 9.06
C ARG A 106 8.39 0.35 7.88
N ARG A 107 9.37 1.25 7.79
CA ARG A 107 9.52 2.20 6.66
C ARG A 107 10.19 1.54 5.44
N PHE A 108 9.65 1.75 4.25
CA PHE A 108 10.29 1.41 2.98
C PHE A 108 11.37 2.43 2.64
N LYS A 109 12.35 2.04 1.81
CA LYS A 109 13.44 2.94 1.36
C LYS A 109 12.97 4.17 0.57
N THR A 110 11.70 4.18 0.18
CA THR A 110 11.03 5.25 -0.58
C THR A 110 10.20 6.16 0.31
N ASP A 111 10.01 5.80 1.59
CA ASP A 111 9.17 6.57 2.48
C ASP A 111 9.97 7.76 3.00
N LEU A 112 9.31 8.92 3.05
CA LEU A 112 9.89 10.16 3.56
C LEU A 112 10.09 10.07 5.07
N ALA A 113 10.99 10.91 5.58
CA ALA A 113 11.05 11.13 7.03
C ALA A 113 9.74 11.78 7.51
N GLU A 114 9.43 11.59 8.79
CA GLU A 114 8.21 12.13 9.42
C GLU A 114 8.18 13.66 9.38
N ASP A 115 9.36 14.28 9.40
CA ASP A 115 9.56 15.72 9.31
C ASP A 115 9.69 16.23 7.87
N GLU A 116 9.41 15.40 6.86
CA GLU A 116 9.62 15.72 5.44
C GLU A 116 8.32 15.61 4.63
N GLN A 117 8.01 16.65 3.88
CA GLN A 117 6.86 16.70 2.98
C GLN A 117 7.30 16.68 1.51
N GLU A 118 6.68 15.81 0.72
CA GLU A 118 6.84 15.79 -0.74
C GLU A 118 6.22 17.03 -1.38
N MET A 119 7.00 17.77 -2.17
CA MET A 119 6.55 18.96 -2.88
C MET A 119 6.24 18.67 -4.35
N LEU A 120 5.38 19.50 -4.94
CA LEU A 120 5.06 19.40 -6.37
C LEU A 120 6.34 19.47 -7.23
N PRO A 121 6.47 18.59 -8.24
CA PRO A 121 7.62 18.62 -9.14
C PRO A 121 7.65 19.92 -9.96
N ILE A 122 8.81 20.56 -10.06
CA ILE A 122 9.01 21.76 -10.88
C ILE A 122 9.68 21.41 -12.20
N LYS A 123 9.21 22.04 -13.28
CA LYS A 123 9.88 22.05 -14.57
C LYS A 123 10.93 23.16 -14.60
N LEU A 124 12.19 22.81 -14.82
CA LEU A 124 13.28 23.75 -15.09
C LEU A 124 13.17 24.29 -16.52
N SER A 125 13.81 25.43 -16.79
CA SER A 125 13.95 26.03 -18.14
C SER A 125 14.48 25.03 -19.18
N ASP A 126 15.29 24.08 -18.73
CA ASP A 126 15.92 23.05 -19.56
C ASP A 126 14.99 21.86 -19.84
N GLY A 127 13.70 21.96 -19.49
CA GLY A 127 12.67 20.92 -19.69
C GLY A 127 12.75 19.73 -18.73
N ARG A 128 13.70 19.72 -17.78
CA ARG A 128 13.83 18.67 -16.77
C ARG A 128 12.85 18.88 -15.63
N VAL A 129 12.21 17.79 -15.19
CA VAL A 129 11.29 17.80 -14.04
C VAL A 129 12.02 17.32 -12.79
N VAL A 130 12.07 18.14 -11.74
CA VAL A 130 12.73 17.82 -10.47
C VAL A 130 11.69 17.68 -9.37
N LYS A 131 11.67 16.52 -8.71
CA LYS A 131 10.93 16.29 -7.47
C LYS A 131 11.70 16.90 -6.31
N ARG A 132 11.00 17.58 -5.40
CA ARG A 132 11.61 18.24 -4.23
C ARG A 132 10.94 17.74 -2.95
N VAL A 133 11.69 17.80 -1.86
CA VAL A 133 11.23 17.47 -0.51
C VAL A 133 11.58 18.67 0.37
N SER A 134 10.65 19.11 1.22
CA SER A 134 10.86 20.18 2.20
C SER A 134 10.72 19.65 3.61
N LYS A 135 11.47 20.22 4.56
CA LYS A 135 11.28 19.93 5.98
C LYS A 135 10.05 20.67 6.50
N ILE A 136 9.20 19.98 7.23
CA ILE A 136 8.07 20.58 7.94
C ILE A 136 8.68 21.32 9.14
N LYS A 137 8.68 22.66 9.10
CA LYS A 137 8.96 23.46 10.28
C LYS A 137 7.67 23.51 11.09
N ILE A 138 7.66 22.84 12.23
CA ILE A 138 6.61 23.04 13.23
C ILE A 138 7.04 24.30 13.99
N GLU A 139 6.51 25.45 13.58
CA GLU A 139 6.60 26.68 14.38
C GLU A 139 5.58 26.53 15.51
N GLU A 140 6.06 26.14 16.70
CA GLU A 140 5.32 26.32 17.94
C GLU A 140 5.48 27.79 18.38
N GLU A 141 4.33 28.38 18.75
CA GLU A 141 4.12 29.61 19.55
C GLU A 141 3.76 30.93 18.82
N ASP A 142 2.47 31.29 19.00
CA ASP A 142 1.88 32.62 19.25
C ASP A 142 1.92 33.76 18.21
N GLU A 143 0.88 33.83 17.36
CA GLU A 143 -0.12 34.92 17.25
C GLU A 143 -0.98 34.66 16.00
N PRO A 144 -2.31 34.86 16.04
CA PRO A 144 -3.15 34.68 14.87
C PRO A 144 -2.94 35.86 13.91
N GLU A 145 -2.02 35.72 12.96
CA GLU A 145 -2.09 36.55 11.75
C GLU A 145 -3.40 36.22 11.03
N ASP A 146 -4.17 37.26 10.75
CA ASP A 146 -5.47 37.25 10.08
C ASP A 146 -5.44 36.52 8.72
N ILE A 147 -5.46 35.19 8.75
CA ILE A 147 -5.93 34.38 7.64
C ILE A 147 -7.44 34.63 7.61
N LYS A 148 -7.87 35.48 6.66
CA LYS A 148 -9.29 35.63 6.32
C LYS A 148 -9.92 34.23 6.35
N PRO A 149 -10.96 33.99 7.17
CA PRO A 149 -11.52 32.67 7.30
C PRO A 149 -12.09 32.28 5.94
N ASP A 150 -11.39 31.40 5.23
CA ASP A 150 -12.05 30.50 4.31
C ASP A 150 -13.13 29.82 5.12
N ILE A 151 -14.36 30.09 4.73
CA ILE A 151 -15.61 29.75 5.38
C ILE A 151 -15.47 28.35 5.99
N VAL A 152 -15.24 28.28 7.30
CA VAL A 152 -15.36 27.04 8.07
C VAL A 152 -16.81 26.66 7.92
N LYS A 153 -17.11 25.80 6.95
CA LYS A 153 -18.42 25.19 6.82
C LYS A 153 -18.63 24.46 8.15
N GLN A 154 -19.58 24.96 8.94
CA GLN A 154 -20.02 24.27 10.14
C GLN A 154 -20.32 22.83 9.71
N GLU A 155 -19.59 21.87 10.29
CA GLU A 155 -19.88 20.46 10.04
C GLU A 155 -21.27 20.20 10.64
N ASP A 156 -22.25 19.97 9.78
CA ASP A 156 -23.59 19.63 10.22
C ASP A 156 -23.54 18.29 10.98
N ASP A 157 -23.92 18.31 12.25
CA ASP A 157 -23.96 17.12 13.09
C ASP A 157 -25.10 16.16 12.65
N TYR A 158 -24.76 15.13 11.87
CA TYR A 158 -25.72 14.10 11.42
C TYR A 158 -25.85 12.90 12.36
N SER A 159 -25.25 12.95 13.55
CA SER A 159 -25.21 11.85 14.53
C SER A 159 -26.59 11.37 15.00
N ARG A 160 -27.62 12.21 14.88
CA ARG A 160 -28.99 11.92 15.31
C ARG A 160 -29.84 11.19 14.26
N LEU A 161 -29.34 11.00 13.04
CA LEU A 161 -30.10 10.39 11.95
C LEU A 161 -29.97 8.87 11.95
N SER A 162 -31.08 8.20 11.65
CA SER A 162 -31.08 6.76 11.40
C SER A 162 -30.41 6.44 10.06
N ALA A 163 -29.82 5.25 9.91
CA ALA A 163 -29.11 4.81 8.70
C ALA A 163 -29.83 5.09 7.36
N PRO A 164 -31.14 4.79 7.18
CA PRO A 164 -31.84 5.13 5.94
C PRO A 164 -31.97 6.65 5.71
N GLN A 165 -32.14 7.43 6.77
CA GLN A 165 -32.23 8.89 6.67
C GLN A 165 -30.88 9.51 6.31
N LEU A 166 -29.78 8.95 6.81
CA LEU A 166 -28.42 9.36 6.45
C LEU A 166 -28.16 9.12 4.95
N LEU A 167 -28.61 7.99 4.41
CA LEU A 167 -28.50 7.71 2.98
C LEU A 167 -29.28 8.70 2.10
N ILE A 168 -30.46 9.14 2.57
CA ILE A 168 -31.25 10.17 1.88
C ILE A 168 -30.51 11.51 1.94
N LYS A 169 -30.06 11.93 3.13
CA LYS A 169 -29.31 13.18 3.31
C LYS A 169 -28.02 13.21 2.50
N ARG A 170 -27.30 12.10 2.40
CA ARG A 170 -26.13 11.98 1.54
C ARG A 170 -26.47 12.26 0.08
N LYS A 171 -27.60 11.75 -0.42
CA LYS A 171 -28.02 11.99 -1.81
C LYS A 171 -28.36 13.47 -2.04
N GLU A 172 -29.04 14.10 -1.08
CA GLU A 172 -29.37 15.53 -1.13
C GLU A 172 -28.10 16.40 -1.16
N LEU A 173 -27.17 16.19 -0.23
CA LEU A 173 -25.90 16.94 -0.19
C LEU A 173 -25.05 16.74 -1.45
N MET A 174 -25.03 15.53 -2.01
CA MET A 174 -24.34 15.28 -3.28
C MET A 174 -25.00 16.01 -4.45
N GLN A 175 -26.31 16.22 -4.42
CA GLN A 175 -27.00 16.98 -5.46
C GLN A 175 -26.74 18.48 -5.32
N GLU A 176 -26.81 19.02 -4.10
CA GLU A 176 -26.50 20.42 -3.81
C GLU A 176 -25.06 20.77 -4.22
N THR A 177 -24.09 19.96 -3.82
CA THR A 177 -22.68 20.17 -4.21
C THR A 177 -22.47 20.10 -5.72
N ARG A 178 -23.19 19.22 -6.42
CA ARG A 178 -23.15 19.16 -7.88
C ARG A 178 -23.69 20.45 -8.51
N GLU A 179 -24.79 20.97 -8.00
CA GLU A 179 -25.41 22.21 -8.47
C GLU A 179 -24.52 23.41 -8.17
N ASP A 180 -23.85 23.44 -7.02
CA ASP A 180 -22.86 24.47 -6.66
C ASP A 180 -21.67 24.48 -7.60
N ILE A 181 -21.09 23.31 -7.87
CA ILE A 181 -19.97 23.18 -8.82
C ILE A 181 -20.42 23.63 -10.20
N ALA A 182 -21.62 23.23 -10.64
CA ALA A 182 -22.15 23.64 -11.94
C ALA A 182 -22.31 25.18 -12.02
N ARG A 183 -22.84 25.81 -10.96
CA ARG A 183 -22.95 27.28 -10.87
C ARG A 183 -21.58 27.96 -10.92
N MET A 184 -20.60 27.45 -10.18
CA MET A 184 -19.23 27.98 -10.20
C MET A 184 -18.58 27.82 -11.57
N CYS A 185 -18.74 26.67 -12.23
CA CYS A 185 -18.24 26.47 -13.59
C CYS A 185 -18.87 27.46 -14.58
N ILE A 186 -20.19 27.67 -14.49
CA ILE A 186 -20.89 28.64 -15.33
C ILE A 186 -20.36 30.05 -15.07
N ALA A 187 -20.19 30.44 -13.81
CA ALA A 187 -19.64 31.75 -13.44
C ALA A 187 -18.22 31.96 -13.98
N ILE A 188 -17.36 30.93 -13.91
CA ILE A 188 -16.01 30.97 -14.46
C ILE A 188 -16.03 31.12 -16.00
N THR A 189 -16.94 30.42 -16.67
CA THR A 189 -17.07 30.48 -18.13
C THR A 189 -17.75 31.75 -18.63
N ALA A 190 -18.59 32.38 -17.82
CA ALA A 190 -19.33 33.59 -18.19
C ALA A 190 -18.40 34.80 -18.28
N ASP A 191 -17.49 34.95 -17.31
CA ASP A 191 -16.52 36.06 -17.27
C ASP A 191 -15.08 35.53 -17.13
N PRO A 192 -14.48 34.99 -18.20
CA PRO A 192 -13.14 34.42 -18.13
C PRO A 192 -12.09 35.48 -17.76
N GLU A 193 -12.23 36.72 -18.23
CA GLU A 193 -11.23 37.80 -18.06
C GLU A 193 -10.99 38.19 -16.60
N HIS A 194 -12.02 38.17 -15.75
CA HIS A 194 -11.89 38.50 -14.33
C HIS A 194 -11.32 37.34 -13.50
N ASN A 195 -11.31 36.13 -14.04
CA ASN A 195 -10.89 34.91 -13.33
C ASN A 195 -9.42 34.52 -13.57
N VAL A 196 -8.72 35.14 -14.53
CA VAL A 196 -7.31 34.82 -14.85
C VAL A 196 -6.29 35.77 -14.17
N CYS A 197 -6.73 36.78 -13.41
CA CYS A 197 -5.84 37.85 -12.90
C CYS A 197 -4.99 37.50 -11.66
N PHE A 198 -4.78 36.21 -11.35
CA PHE A 198 -3.82 35.78 -10.32
C PHE A 198 -2.82 34.77 -10.89
N LEU A 199 -1.92 35.23 -11.76
CA LEU A 199 -0.68 34.55 -12.14
C LEU A 199 0.44 35.57 -12.39
#